data_AF-A0A4Y2AIB4-F1
#
_entry.id   AF-A0A4Y2AIB4-F1
#
_cell.length_a   1.000
_cell.length_b   1.000
_cell.length_c   1.000
_cell.angle_alpha   90.00
_cell.angle_beta   90.00
_cell.angle_gamma   90.00
#
_symmetry.space_group_name_H-M   'P 1'
#
loop_
_entity.id
_entity.type
_entity.pdbx_description
1 polymer ?
#
loop_
_entity_poly.entity_id
_entity_poly.type
_entity_poly.pdbx_seq_one_letter_code
_entity_poly.pdbx_strand_id
1 'polypeptide(L)'
;MFKNVAAKDALDNLLLNAVSAVDPSCRQHSLSLKLMKDLPNLATNVISVEEREAYDLKVYHYHVAKLRQPEQKEPVDNWWVETKNSTRFPLLSRMACALLTCFHGPKVESSFSIMNAVITPGSNRLNVQSFDAIQTVKYELAAEFFLKGDFLHDPFDKNLCKNVRYACSSYRTEMVLKGRRSVLHNQVLQMKSCCQKRQQRSYQQKLKNYKEMSI
;
A
#
# COMPACT_ATOMS: atom_id res chain seq x y z
N MET A 1 -19.51 -18.74 39.35
CA MET A 1 -20.41 -17.59 39.19
C MET A 1 -19.60 -16.43 38.62
N PHE A 2 -19.33 -16.43 37.32
CA PHE A 2 -18.60 -15.34 36.66
C PHE A 2 -19.63 -14.29 36.23
N LYS A 3 -19.55 -13.10 36.81
CA LYS A 3 -20.46 -12.00 36.54
C LYS A 3 -20.17 -11.42 35.15
N ASN A 4 -21.23 -11.39 34.35
CA ASN A 4 -21.33 -10.77 33.05
C ASN A 4 -20.88 -9.30 33.08
N VAL A 5 -19.88 -8.96 32.27
CA VAL A 5 -19.62 -7.58 31.82
C VAL A 5 -19.88 -7.42 30.31
N ALA A 6 -20.26 -8.49 29.60
CA ALA A 6 -20.54 -8.44 28.15
C ALA A 6 -22.04 -8.38 27.82
N ALA A 7 -22.83 -7.63 28.59
CA ALA A 7 -24.26 -7.44 28.33
C ALA A 7 -24.56 -5.97 28.02
N LYS A 8 -24.00 -5.46 26.92
CA LYS A 8 -24.56 -4.33 26.18
C LYS A 8 -23.92 -4.29 24.80
N ASP A 9 -24.72 -4.60 23.80
CA ASP A 9 -24.39 -4.71 22.36
C ASP A 9 -23.54 -5.94 22.00
N ALA A 10 -24.11 -7.14 22.15
CA ALA A 10 -23.64 -8.27 21.37
C ALA A 10 -23.90 -7.92 19.89
N LEU A 11 -22.84 -7.53 19.18
CA LEU A 11 -22.83 -7.45 17.74
C LEU A 11 -23.33 -8.79 17.21
N ASP A 12 -24.59 -8.87 16.81
CA ASP A 12 -25.24 -10.07 16.25
C ASP A 12 -24.77 -10.26 14.80
N ASN A 13 -23.45 -10.20 14.62
CA ASN A 13 -22.77 -10.27 13.36
C ASN A 13 -22.11 -11.64 13.29
N LEU A 14 -22.67 -12.48 12.43
CA LEU A 14 -22.21 -13.85 12.21
C LEU A 14 -20.71 -13.92 11.88
N LEU A 15 -20.18 -12.96 11.13
CA LEU A 15 -18.75 -12.90 10.81
C LEU A 15 -17.91 -12.60 12.04
N LEU A 16 -18.29 -11.62 12.88
CA LEU A 16 -17.55 -11.31 14.11
C LEU A 16 -17.58 -12.46 15.11
N ASN A 17 -18.72 -13.16 15.19
CA ASN A 17 -18.85 -14.38 15.99
C ASN A 17 -17.97 -15.51 15.45
N ALA A 18 -17.89 -15.67 14.13
CA ALA A 18 -17.03 -16.67 13.52
C ALA A 18 -15.54 -16.33 13.67
N VAL A 19 -15.19 -15.04 13.62
CA VAL A 19 -13.81 -14.58 13.84
C VAL A 19 -13.40 -14.72 15.30
N SER A 20 -14.30 -14.50 16.27
CA SER A 20 -13.96 -14.71 17.68
C SER A 20 -13.68 -16.18 18.01
N ALA A 21 -14.28 -17.12 17.27
CA ALA A 21 -13.99 -18.55 17.39
C ALA A 21 -12.55 -18.93 17.00
N VAL A 22 -11.82 -18.05 16.29
CA VAL A 22 -10.40 -18.20 15.95
C VAL A 22 -9.50 -17.94 17.16
N ASP A 23 -10.02 -17.37 18.25
CA ASP A 23 -9.25 -17.22 19.49
C ASP A 23 -8.81 -18.59 20.03
N PRO A 24 -7.50 -18.82 20.29
CA PRO A 24 -7.00 -20.08 20.80
C PRO A 24 -7.62 -20.49 22.15
N SER A 25 -8.13 -19.53 22.93
CA SER A 25 -8.85 -19.75 24.18
C SER A 25 -10.22 -20.41 23.97
N CYS A 26 -10.79 -20.24 22.78
CA CYS A 26 -12.08 -20.82 22.38
C CYS A 26 -11.92 -22.23 21.76
N ARG A 27 -10.69 -22.71 21.59
CA ARG A 27 -10.36 -24.07 21.13
C ARG A 27 -10.95 -25.09 22.11
N GLN A 28 -11.61 -26.12 21.59
CA GLN A 28 -12.39 -27.14 22.34
C GLN A 28 -13.83 -26.77 22.70
N HIS A 29 -14.30 -25.57 22.40
CA HIS A 29 -15.73 -25.27 22.53
C HIS A 29 -16.50 -25.72 21.29
N SER A 30 -17.63 -26.39 21.47
CA SER A 30 -18.44 -26.96 20.37
C SER A 30 -18.98 -25.89 19.42
N LEU A 31 -19.37 -24.73 19.96
CA LEU A 31 -19.77 -23.57 19.15
C LEU A 31 -18.61 -23.06 18.29
N SER A 32 -17.39 -22.98 18.83
CA SER A 32 -16.22 -22.53 18.08
C SER A 32 -15.90 -23.46 16.92
N LEU A 33 -16.04 -24.78 17.12
CA LEU A 33 -15.89 -25.75 16.05
C LEU A 33 -16.85 -25.46 14.90
N LYS A 34 -18.14 -25.31 15.20
CA LYS A 34 -19.16 -25.00 14.18
C LYS A 34 -18.84 -23.71 13.44
N LEU A 35 -18.56 -22.64 14.19
CA LEU A 35 -18.27 -21.32 13.64
C LEU A 35 -17.00 -21.31 12.77
N MET A 36 -15.95 -22.02 13.19
CA MET A 36 -14.73 -22.14 12.39
C MET A 36 -14.96 -22.91 11.09
N LYS A 37 -15.80 -23.95 11.10
CA LYS A 37 -16.18 -24.67 9.87
C LYS A 37 -16.96 -23.80 8.89
N ASP A 38 -17.72 -22.84 9.40
CA ASP A 38 -18.49 -21.90 8.59
C ASP A 38 -17.64 -20.74 8.02
N LEU A 39 -16.42 -20.52 8.51
CA LEU A 39 -15.55 -19.41 8.07
C LEU A 39 -15.28 -19.37 6.56
N PRO A 40 -15.02 -20.48 5.83
CA PRO A 40 -14.81 -20.44 4.38
C PRO A 40 -16.05 -20.01 3.58
N ASN A 41 -17.24 -20.08 4.18
CA ASN A 41 -18.47 -19.58 3.57
C ASN A 41 -18.64 -18.07 3.80
N LEU A 42 -18.09 -17.55 4.90
CA LEU A 42 -18.15 -16.12 5.25
C LEU A 42 -16.99 -15.32 4.63
N ALA A 43 -15.81 -15.92 4.56
CA ALA A 43 -14.58 -15.35 4.01
C ALA A 43 -14.13 -16.16 2.77
N THR A 44 -14.92 -16.05 1.71
CA THR A 44 -14.78 -16.86 0.48
C THR A 44 -13.51 -16.58 -0.32
N ASN A 45 -12.83 -15.48 -0.02
CA ASN A 45 -11.63 -15.01 -0.72
C ASN A 45 -10.32 -15.62 -0.17
N VAL A 46 -10.36 -16.33 0.96
CA VAL A 46 -9.15 -16.78 1.66
C VAL A 46 -8.76 -18.23 1.33
N ILE A 47 -9.75 -19.06 1.01
CA ILE A 47 -9.59 -20.50 0.73
C ILE A 47 -10.42 -20.84 -0.50
N SER A 48 -9.84 -21.60 -1.44
CA SER A 48 -10.54 -22.02 -2.65
C SER A 48 -11.59 -23.09 -2.37
N VAL A 49 -12.49 -23.35 -3.33
CA VAL A 49 -13.56 -24.35 -3.15
C VAL A 49 -12.97 -25.75 -2.95
N GLU A 50 -11.87 -26.06 -3.63
CA GLU A 50 -11.17 -27.35 -3.58
C GLU A 50 -10.49 -27.59 -2.22
N GLU A 51 -10.09 -26.52 -1.53
CA GLU A 51 -9.41 -26.59 -0.24
C GLU A 51 -10.39 -26.68 0.94
N ARG A 52 -11.71 -26.56 0.73
CA ARG A 52 -12.72 -26.51 1.81
C ARG A 52 -12.82 -27.80 2.62
N GLU A 53 -12.80 -28.95 1.97
CA GLU A 53 -12.85 -30.25 2.66
C GLU A 53 -11.59 -30.46 3.51
N ALA A 54 -10.42 -30.11 2.95
CA ALA A 54 -9.15 -30.16 3.66
C ALA A 54 -9.13 -29.19 4.85
N TYR A 55 -9.73 -28.01 4.70
CA TYR A 55 -9.89 -27.05 5.78
C TYR A 55 -10.77 -27.62 6.90
N ASP A 56 -11.95 -28.17 6.57
CA ASP A 56 -12.87 -28.74 7.56
C ASP A 56 -12.20 -29.83 8.42
N LEU A 57 -11.45 -30.73 7.76
CA LEU A 57 -10.67 -31.76 8.44
C LEU A 57 -9.59 -31.15 9.36
N LYS A 58 -8.91 -30.09 8.91
CA LYS A 58 -7.89 -29.39 9.72
C LYS A 58 -8.49 -28.66 10.91
N VAL A 59 -9.69 -28.09 10.79
CA VAL A 59 -10.42 -27.48 11.91
C VAL A 59 -10.75 -28.55 12.96
N TYR A 60 -11.22 -29.73 12.53
CA TYR A 60 -11.47 -30.83 13.45
C TYR A 60 -10.20 -31.29 14.17
N HIS A 61 -9.10 -31.49 13.45
CA HIS A 61 -7.82 -31.84 14.05
C HIS A 61 -7.32 -30.78 15.04
N TYR A 62 -7.49 -29.50 14.72
CA TYR A 62 -7.15 -28.40 15.61
C TYR A 62 -7.99 -28.42 16.89
N HIS A 63 -9.29 -28.68 16.76
CA HIS A 63 -10.21 -28.74 17.89
C HIS A 63 -9.84 -29.82 18.90
N VAL A 64 -9.40 -31.00 18.43
CA VAL A 64 -8.99 -32.13 19.29
C VAL A 64 -7.50 -32.11 19.66
N ALA A 65 -6.70 -31.24 19.05
CA ALA A 65 -5.25 -31.21 19.27
C ALA A 65 -4.90 -30.76 20.69
N LYS A 66 -3.93 -31.47 21.30
CA LYS A 66 -3.30 -31.07 22.55
C LYS A 66 -2.19 -30.05 22.25
N LEU A 67 -2.58 -28.79 22.17
CA LEU A 67 -1.68 -27.65 21.97
C LEU A 67 -1.53 -26.86 23.27
N ARG A 68 -0.50 -26.02 23.38
CA ARG A 68 -0.38 -25.09 24.52
C ARG A 68 -1.61 -24.18 24.59
N GLN A 69 -2.01 -23.82 25.80
CA GLN A 69 -2.96 -22.73 25.98
C GLN A 69 -2.24 -21.40 25.76
N PRO A 70 -2.92 -20.38 25.21
CA PRO A 70 -2.35 -19.04 25.09
C PRO A 70 -1.98 -18.50 26.48
N GLU A 71 -0.86 -17.79 26.60
CA GLU A 71 -0.47 -17.16 27.85
C GLU A 71 -1.37 -15.95 28.17
N GLN A 72 -1.50 -15.61 29.45
CA GLN A 72 -2.33 -14.47 29.86
C GLN A 72 -1.75 -13.18 29.26
N LYS A 73 -2.50 -12.54 28.35
CA LYS A 73 -2.13 -11.35 27.54
C LYS A 73 -1.31 -11.62 26.27
N GLU A 74 -1.18 -12.86 25.84
CA GLU A 74 -0.60 -13.14 24.52
C GLU A 74 -1.53 -12.62 23.41
N PRO A 75 -1.03 -11.78 22.49
CA PRO A 75 -1.79 -11.35 21.32
C PRO A 75 -2.16 -12.54 20.42
N VAL A 76 -3.43 -12.61 19.98
CA VAL A 76 -3.98 -13.72 19.19
C VAL A 76 -3.26 -13.87 17.84
N ASP A 77 -2.84 -12.75 17.24
CA ASP A 77 -2.03 -12.71 16.02
C ASP A 77 -0.68 -13.41 16.17
N ASN A 78 0.06 -13.14 17.26
CA ASN A 78 1.35 -13.78 17.51
C ASN A 78 1.20 -15.31 17.61
N TRP A 79 0.15 -15.78 18.28
CA TRP A 79 -0.14 -17.21 18.40
C TRP A 79 -0.37 -17.89 17.04
N TRP A 80 -1.12 -17.23 16.14
CA TRP A 80 -1.38 -17.75 14.81
C TRP A 80 -0.17 -17.66 13.88
N VAL A 81 0.70 -16.65 14.05
CA VAL A 81 1.98 -16.53 13.34
C VAL A 81 2.94 -17.65 13.74
N GLU A 82 3.08 -17.96 15.03
CA GLU A 82 3.87 -19.10 15.50
C GLU A 82 3.33 -20.43 14.95
N THR A 83 2.00 -20.59 14.97
CA THR A 83 1.32 -21.78 14.44
C THR A 83 1.51 -21.91 12.92
N LYS A 84 1.57 -20.79 12.19
CA LYS A 84 1.90 -20.74 10.76
C LYS A 84 3.32 -21.26 10.51
N ASN A 85 4.29 -20.82 11.31
CA ASN A 85 5.69 -21.24 11.20
C ASN A 85 5.89 -22.73 11.56
N SER A 86 5.04 -23.27 12.43
CA SER A 86 5.04 -24.69 12.83
C SER A 86 4.57 -25.66 11.73
N THR A 87 3.98 -25.19 10.62
CA THR A 87 3.41 -25.99 9.50
C THR A 87 2.30 -27.00 9.85
N ARG A 88 1.87 -27.10 11.13
CA ARG A 88 0.85 -28.09 11.55
C ARG A 88 -0.54 -27.84 10.96
N PHE A 89 -0.93 -26.57 10.82
CA PHE A 89 -2.26 -26.18 10.37
C PHE A 89 -2.20 -25.04 9.33
N PRO A 90 -1.68 -25.29 8.11
CA PRO A 90 -1.37 -24.22 7.15
C PRO A 90 -2.62 -23.50 6.61
N LEU A 91 -3.70 -24.24 6.32
CA LEU A 91 -4.95 -23.65 5.84
C LEU A 91 -5.65 -22.83 6.95
N LEU A 92 -5.60 -23.35 8.18
CA LEU A 92 -6.21 -22.72 9.35
C LEU A 92 -5.49 -21.43 9.73
N SER A 93 -4.15 -21.46 9.77
CA SER A 93 -3.35 -20.28 10.06
C SER A 93 -3.46 -19.23 8.97
N ARG A 94 -3.56 -19.63 7.69
CA ARG A 94 -3.84 -18.70 6.58
C ARG A 94 -5.18 -17.99 6.77
N MET A 95 -6.24 -18.73 7.11
CA MET A 95 -7.56 -18.16 7.41
C MET A 95 -7.50 -17.19 8.60
N ALA A 96 -6.91 -17.64 9.72
CA ALA A 96 -6.79 -16.85 10.93
C ALA A 96 -6.02 -15.55 10.69
N CYS A 97 -4.83 -15.62 10.07
CA CYS A 97 -4.03 -14.44 9.75
C CYS A 97 -4.79 -13.48 8.83
N ALA A 98 -5.47 -13.97 7.78
CA ALA A 98 -6.22 -13.11 6.87
C ALA A 98 -7.33 -12.34 7.60
N LEU A 99 -8.12 -13.02 8.43
CA LEU A 99 -9.19 -12.40 9.22
C LEU A 99 -8.64 -11.39 10.24
N LEU A 100 -7.55 -11.76 10.92
CA LEU A 100 -6.93 -10.90 11.92
C LEU A 100 -6.27 -9.67 11.29
N THR A 101 -5.80 -9.72 10.03
CA THR A 101 -5.20 -8.54 9.39
C THR A 101 -6.16 -7.34 9.32
N CYS A 102 -7.49 -7.57 9.25
CA CYS A 102 -8.46 -6.49 9.29
C CYS A 102 -8.50 -5.75 10.64
N PHE A 103 -8.15 -6.43 11.74
CA PHE A 103 -8.07 -5.86 13.08
C PHE A 103 -6.68 -5.33 13.41
N HIS A 104 -5.68 -5.71 12.61
CA HIS A 104 -4.32 -5.19 12.67
C HIS A 104 -4.16 -4.13 11.58
N GLY A 105 -4.68 -2.93 11.86
CA GLY A 105 -4.36 -1.78 11.02
C GLY A 105 -2.85 -1.53 11.01
N PRO A 106 -2.28 -0.97 9.93
CA PRO A 106 -0.97 -0.32 10.05
C PRO A 106 -1.03 0.61 11.26
N LYS A 107 0.05 0.76 12.05
CA LYS A 107 0.14 1.72 13.16
C LYS A 107 -0.06 3.16 12.63
N VAL A 108 -1.29 3.52 12.27
CA VAL A 108 -1.67 4.76 11.59
C VAL A 108 -1.73 5.91 12.56
N GLU A 109 -1.76 5.64 13.87
CA GLU A 109 -1.72 6.67 14.92
C GLU A 109 -0.43 7.51 14.85
N SER A 110 0.69 6.88 14.48
CA SER A 110 1.94 7.59 14.18
C SER A 110 1.83 8.41 12.89
N SER A 111 1.21 7.85 11.84
CA SER A 111 1.00 8.54 10.56
C SER A 111 0.10 9.76 10.69
N PHE A 112 -0.95 9.71 11.51
CA PHE A 112 -1.83 10.85 11.79
C PHE A 112 -1.17 11.90 12.68
N SER A 113 -0.34 11.50 13.65
CA SER A 113 0.47 12.43 14.44
C SER A 113 1.52 13.15 13.59
N ILE A 114 2.16 12.42 12.66
CA ILE A 114 3.07 12.99 11.66
C ILE A 114 2.30 13.91 10.70
N MET A 115 1.12 13.49 10.24
CA MET A 115 0.26 14.31 9.39
C MET A 115 -0.16 15.60 10.09
N ASN A 116 -0.50 15.53 11.38
CA ASN A 116 -0.81 16.71 12.17
C ASN A 116 0.43 17.62 12.27
N ALA A 117 1.63 17.08 12.53
CA ALA A 117 2.87 17.86 12.56
C ALA A 117 3.24 18.51 11.20
N VAL A 118 2.85 17.87 10.09
CA VAL A 118 3.12 18.33 8.71
C VAL A 118 2.07 19.34 8.21
N ILE A 119 0.81 19.22 8.67
CA ILE A 119 -0.30 20.10 8.27
C ILE A 119 -0.44 21.31 9.21
N THR A 120 -0.05 21.17 10.49
CA THR A 120 -0.17 22.28 11.46
C THR A 120 0.74 23.44 11.05
N PRO A 121 0.21 24.68 10.98
CA PRO A 121 0.98 25.85 10.57
C PRO A 121 2.05 26.16 11.63
N GLY A 122 3.28 25.74 11.38
CA GLY A 122 4.43 26.06 12.23
C GLY A 122 5.65 25.18 12.07
N SER A 123 5.50 23.89 11.70
CA SER A 123 6.61 22.93 11.78
C SER A 123 7.23 22.52 10.43
N ASN A 124 6.50 22.13 9.39
CA ASN A 124 7.08 21.81 8.07
C ASN A 124 5.97 21.65 7.04
N ARG A 125 5.83 22.59 6.10
CA ARG A 125 4.81 22.51 5.03
C ARG A 125 5.21 21.50 3.97
N LEU A 126 4.78 20.24 4.09
CA LEU A 126 4.76 19.32 2.96
C LEU A 126 3.37 19.36 2.32
N ASN A 127 3.29 19.43 1.00
CA ASN A 127 2.01 19.28 0.32
C ASN A 127 1.54 17.81 0.38
N VAL A 128 0.24 17.60 0.22
CA VAL A 128 -0.39 16.27 0.29
C VAL A 128 0.28 15.27 -0.67
N GLN A 129 0.66 15.71 -1.86
CA GLN A 129 1.32 14.88 -2.87
C GLN A 129 2.74 14.43 -2.45
N SER A 130 3.49 15.29 -1.75
CA SER A 130 4.84 14.97 -1.26
C SER A 130 4.76 14.02 -0.08
N PHE A 131 3.74 14.17 0.76
CA PHE A 131 3.48 13.25 1.86
C PHE A 131 3.07 11.86 1.34
N ASP A 132 2.16 11.80 0.37
CA ASP A 132 1.72 10.57 -0.27
C ASP A 132 2.90 9.84 -0.95
N ALA A 133 3.75 10.57 -1.66
CA ALA A 133 4.98 10.03 -2.23
C ALA A 133 5.95 9.51 -1.15
N ILE A 134 6.14 10.24 -0.04
CA ILE A 134 7.01 9.81 1.06
C ILE A 134 6.44 8.57 1.78
N GLN A 135 5.13 8.51 2.00
CA GLN A 135 4.50 7.34 2.59
C GLN A 135 4.62 6.13 1.69
N THR A 136 4.32 6.29 0.40
CA THR A 136 4.48 5.24 -0.62
C THR A 136 5.90 4.70 -0.60
N VAL A 137 6.91 5.57 -0.73
CA VAL A 137 8.33 5.17 -0.65
C VAL A 137 8.67 4.51 0.69
N LYS A 138 8.21 5.04 1.82
CA LYS A 138 8.51 4.49 3.15
C LYS A 138 7.93 3.09 3.32
N TYR A 139 6.70 2.86 2.91
CA TYR A 139 6.01 1.59 3.11
C TYR A 139 6.35 0.55 2.03
N GLU A 140 6.57 0.96 0.79
CA GLU A 140 7.12 0.09 -0.25
C GLU A 140 8.54 -0.38 0.09
N LEU A 141 9.41 0.55 0.52
CA LEU A 141 10.74 0.16 1.00
C LEU A 141 10.65 -0.70 2.26
N ALA A 142 9.76 -0.39 3.21
CA ALA A 142 9.59 -1.22 4.40
C ALA A 142 9.18 -2.65 4.05
N ALA A 143 8.29 -2.84 3.06
CA ALA A 143 7.91 -4.16 2.56
C ALA A 143 9.10 -4.93 1.95
N GLU A 144 10.03 -4.25 1.27
CA GLU A 144 11.29 -4.85 0.82
C GLU A 144 12.28 -5.14 1.97
N PHE A 145 12.34 -4.26 2.98
CA PHE A 145 13.20 -4.43 4.16
C PHE A 145 12.80 -5.63 5.03
N PHE A 146 11.52 -6.02 5.06
CA PHE A 146 11.05 -7.22 5.77
C PHE A 146 11.43 -8.56 5.10
N LEU A 147 11.96 -8.53 3.87
CA LEU A 147 12.37 -9.73 3.13
C LEU A 147 13.90 -10.02 3.20
N LYS A 148 14.71 -9.12 3.78
CA LYS A 148 16.16 -9.31 3.92
C LYS A 148 16.54 -9.92 5.28
N GLY A 149 17.37 -10.97 5.25
CA GLY A 149 17.78 -11.74 6.42
C GLY A 149 18.55 -10.94 7.48
N ASP A 150 19.63 -10.24 7.11
CA ASP A 150 20.50 -9.52 8.07
C ASP A 150 20.64 -8.03 7.72
N PHE A 151 19.68 -7.24 8.18
CA PHE A 151 19.62 -5.77 7.98
C PHE A 151 20.79 -4.98 8.58
N LEU A 152 21.50 -5.56 9.55
CA LEU A 152 22.61 -4.91 10.26
C LEU A 152 23.94 -4.99 9.51
N HIS A 153 24.10 -5.98 8.64
CA HIS A 153 25.38 -6.29 7.98
C HIS A 153 25.32 -6.26 6.45
N ASP A 154 24.13 -6.16 5.87
CA ASP A 154 23.98 -6.13 4.42
C ASP A 154 24.51 -4.80 3.85
N PRO A 155 25.42 -4.82 2.87
CA PRO A 155 26.01 -3.59 2.34
C PRO A 155 24.94 -2.71 1.69
N PHE A 156 24.82 -1.48 2.18
CA PHE A 156 23.98 -0.45 1.55
C PHE A 156 24.38 -0.23 0.09
N ASP A 157 23.40 -0.19 -0.81
CA ASP A 157 23.65 0.21 -2.19
C ASP A 157 24.10 1.69 -2.24
N LYS A 158 25.40 1.88 -2.48
CA LYS A 158 26.03 3.20 -2.59
C LYS A 158 25.41 4.03 -3.71
N ASN A 159 24.88 3.39 -4.75
CA ASN A 159 24.23 4.08 -5.86
C ASN A 159 22.85 4.59 -5.45
N LEU A 160 22.06 3.80 -4.73
CA LEU A 160 20.78 4.25 -4.19
C LEU A 160 20.95 5.47 -3.25
N CYS A 161 21.92 5.40 -2.34
CA CYS A 161 22.25 6.52 -1.45
C CYS A 161 22.63 7.79 -2.21
N LYS A 162 23.41 7.66 -3.31
CA LYS A 162 23.75 8.79 -4.18
C LYS A 162 22.52 9.32 -4.91
N ASN A 163 21.71 8.43 -5.48
CA ASN A 163 20.51 8.79 -6.23
C ASN A 163 19.52 9.57 -5.34
N VAL A 164 19.28 9.11 -4.11
CA VAL A 164 18.42 9.83 -3.15
C VAL A 164 19.00 11.20 -2.80
N ARG A 165 20.32 11.28 -2.53
CA ARG A 165 20.98 12.55 -2.19
C ARG A 165 20.92 13.57 -3.32
N TYR A 166 21.07 13.12 -4.57
CA TYR A 166 21.13 14.02 -5.72
C TYR A 166 19.78 14.18 -6.44
N ALA A 167 18.74 13.40 -6.11
CA ALA A 167 17.44 13.43 -6.79
C ALA A 167 16.85 14.84 -6.88
N CYS A 168 16.88 15.59 -5.78
CA CYS A 168 16.34 16.95 -5.73
C CYS A 168 17.15 17.93 -6.62
N SER A 169 18.48 17.85 -6.57
CA SER A 169 19.38 18.65 -7.40
C SER A 169 19.21 18.33 -8.89
N SER A 170 19.15 17.04 -9.22
CA SER A 170 18.96 16.53 -10.58
C SER A 170 17.61 16.97 -11.15
N TYR A 171 16.52 16.82 -10.39
CA TYR A 171 15.18 17.27 -10.79
C TYR A 171 15.14 18.78 -11.05
N ARG A 172 15.73 19.59 -10.15
CA ARG A 172 15.79 21.05 -10.31
C ARG A 172 16.55 21.43 -11.57
N THR A 173 17.65 20.74 -11.86
CA THR A 173 18.46 20.95 -13.07
C THR A 173 17.66 20.57 -14.33
N GLU A 174 16.95 19.45 -14.30
CA GLU A 174 16.13 18.99 -15.43
C GLU A 174 14.99 19.97 -15.74
N MET A 175 14.34 20.53 -14.71
CA MET A 175 13.29 21.54 -14.89
C MET A 175 13.82 22.84 -15.52
N VAL A 176 15.02 23.28 -15.14
CA VAL A 176 15.70 24.41 -15.79
C VAL A 176 16.01 24.11 -17.26
N LEU A 177 16.49 22.91 -17.56
CA LEU A 177 16.78 22.48 -18.94
C LEU A 177 15.51 22.39 -19.80
N LYS A 178 14.40 21.89 -19.25
CA LYS A 178 13.09 21.87 -19.93
C LYS A 178 12.60 23.29 -20.24
N GLY A 179 12.74 24.22 -19.29
CA GLY A 179 12.43 25.64 -19.52
C GLY A 179 13.28 26.28 -20.61
N ARG A 180 14.58 25.97 -20.68
CA ARG A 180 15.44 26.48 -21.76
C ARG A 180 15.08 25.90 -23.13
N ARG A 181 14.68 24.62 -23.20
CA ARG A 181 14.23 23.98 -24.45
C ARG A 181 12.94 24.60 -24.99
N SER A 182 11.98 24.93 -24.13
CA SER A 182 10.72 25.55 -24.56
C SER A 182 10.94 26.97 -25.09
N VAL A 183 11.83 27.76 -24.47
CA VAL A 183 12.21 29.09 -24.96
C VAL A 183 12.89 29.01 -26.33
N LEU A 184 13.83 28.08 -26.50
CA LEU A 184 14.53 27.89 -27.77
C LEU A 184 13.55 27.45 -28.88
N HIS A 185 12.62 26.55 -28.57
CA HIS A 185 11.59 26.10 -29.51
C HIS A 185 10.69 27.25 -29.98
N ASN A 186 10.24 28.10 -29.05
CA ASN A 186 9.42 29.26 -29.37
C ASN A 186 10.17 30.31 -30.22
N GLN A 187 11.46 30.56 -29.94
CA GLN A 187 12.27 31.45 -30.76
C GLN A 187 12.43 30.93 -32.21
N VAL A 188 12.66 29.62 -32.37
CA VAL A 188 12.76 29.00 -33.70
C VAL A 188 11.44 29.10 -34.47
N LEU A 189 10.30 28.88 -33.81
CA LEU A 189 8.97 29.04 -34.42
C LEU A 189 8.71 30.49 -34.84
N GLN A 190 9.04 31.45 -33.98
CA GLN A 190 8.88 32.87 -34.27
C GLN A 190 9.73 33.28 -35.48
N MET A 191 10.98 32.82 -35.55
CA MET A 191 11.89 33.10 -36.66
C MET A 191 11.39 32.51 -37.99
N LYS A 192 10.89 31.27 -37.99
CA LYS A 192 10.25 30.65 -39.17
C LYS A 192 9.04 31.44 -39.66
N SER A 193 8.18 31.89 -38.75
CA SER A 193 7.01 32.70 -39.11
C SER A 193 7.40 34.04 -39.73
N CYS A 194 8.48 34.66 -39.25
CA CYS A 194 8.99 35.93 -39.77
C CYS A 194 9.56 35.76 -41.19
N CYS A 195 10.30 34.68 -41.44
CA CYS A 195 10.82 34.34 -42.76
C CYS A 195 9.69 34.11 -43.79
N GLN A 196 8.63 33.37 -43.43
CA GLN A 196 7.48 33.16 -44.31
C GLN A 196 6.76 34.47 -44.65
N LYS A 197 6.52 35.34 -43.64
CA LYS A 197 5.90 36.66 -43.88
C LYS A 197 6.73 37.54 -44.82
N ARG A 198 8.06 37.51 -44.70
CA ARG A 198 8.98 38.23 -45.60
C ARG A 198 8.90 37.72 -47.04
N GLN A 199 8.89 36.41 -47.23
CA GLN A 199 8.73 35.81 -48.56
C GLN A 199 7.39 36.21 -49.19
N GLN A 200 6.29 36.11 -48.43
CA GLN A 200 4.96 36.44 -48.92
C GLN A 200 4.83 37.92 -49.31
N ARG A 201 5.41 38.84 -48.53
CA ARG A 201 5.52 40.27 -48.90
C ARG A 201 6.31 40.49 -50.19
N SER A 202 7.42 39.77 -50.38
CA SER A 202 8.21 39.84 -51.61
C SER A 202 7.41 39.38 -52.84
N TYR A 203 6.66 38.26 -52.73
CA TYR A 203 5.79 37.79 -53.80
C TYR A 203 4.66 38.78 -54.14
N GLN A 204 4.01 39.35 -53.13
CA GLN A 204 2.95 40.35 -53.32
C GLN A 204 3.50 41.62 -53.98
N GLN A 205 4.71 42.07 -53.63
CA GLN A 205 5.35 43.21 -54.27
C GLN A 205 5.68 42.92 -55.74
N LYS A 206 6.21 41.72 -56.05
CA LYS A 206 6.44 41.31 -57.44
C LYS A 206 5.15 41.31 -58.26
N LEU A 207 4.05 40.77 -57.70
CA LEU A 207 2.74 40.76 -58.36
C LEU A 207 2.17 42.16 -58.62
N LYS A 208 2.36 43.11 -57.69
CA LYS A 208 1.98 44.52 -57.90
C LYS A 208 2.77 45.14 -59.04
N ASN A 209 4.10 44.97 -59.03
CA ASN A 209 4.95 45.50 -60.09
C ASN A 209 4.59 44.93 -61.48
N TYR A 210 4.24 43.64 -61.57
CA TYR A 210 3.77 43.04 -62.84
C TYR A 210 2.46 43.63 -63.35
N LYS A 211 1.52 43.97 -62.45
CA LYS A 211 0.24 44.61 -62.82
C LYS A 211 0.45 46.05 -63.29
N GLU A 212 1.38 46.77 -62.69
CA GLU A 212 1.72 48.15 -63.07
C GLU A 212 2.44 48.24 -64.42
N MET A 213 3.14 47.18 -64.86
CA MET A 213 3.78 47.10 -66.18
C MET A 213 2.84 46.63 -67.32
N SER A 214 1.60 46.22 -67.02
CA SER A 214 0.61 45.74 -68.01
C SER A 214 -0.45 46.79 -68.37
N ILE A 215 -0.17 48.07 -68.06
CA ILE A 215 -0.94 49.26 -68.48
C ILE A 215 -0.03 50.07 -69.40
#